data_AF-A0A183JA14-F1
#
_entry.id   AF-A0A183JA14-F1
#
_cell.length_a   1.000
_cell.length_b   1.000
_cell.length_c   1.000
_cell.angle_alpha   90.00
_cell.angle_beta   90.00
_cell.angle_gamma   90.00
#
_symmetry.space_group_name_H-M   'P 1'
#
loop_
_entity.id
_entity.type
_entity.pdbx_description
1 polymer ?
#
loop_
_entity_poly.entity_id
_entity_poly.type
_entity_poly.pdbx_seq_one_letter_code
_entity_poly.pdbx_strand_id
1 'polypeptide(L)'
;MGGSDHHEPFKVPDYKVYDNWRQYPELVQHQERLARLGLKDPWIRNYVWIFDRRNLTQWQLLRKSVFGGFGVGICYAVVGVLLTEGVLWWKQQKRLKAKAVNHSE
;
A
#
# COMPACT_ATOMS: atom_id res chain seq x y z
N MET A 1 -0.98 -15.57 -32.75
CA MET A 1 -2.37 -15.11 -32.95
C MET A 1 -2.86 -14.54 -31.63
N GLY A 2 -3.12 -13.23 -31.56
CA GLY A 2 -3.61 -12.55 -30.38
C GLY A 2 -3.85 -11.10 -30.76
N GLY A 3 -5.10 -10.80 -31.12
CA GLY A 3 -5.51 -9.61 -31.85
C GLY A 3 -5.33 -8.31 -31.07
N SER A 4 -5.03 -7.27 -31.84
CA SER A 4 -5.00 -5.88 -31.45
C SER A 4 -6.40 -5.41 -31.05
N ASP A 5 -6.76 -5.54 -29.77
CA ASP A 5 -7.90 -4.83 -29.19
C ASP A 5 -7.56 -3.33 -29.15
N HIS A 6 -7.99 -2.60 -30.18
CA HIS A 6 -7.99 -1.15 -30.19
C HIS A 6 -9.06 -0.65 -29.23
N HIS A 7 -8.71 -0.57 -27.93
CA HIS A 7 -9.52 0.12 -26.93
C HIS A 7 -9.94 1.49 -27.48
N GLU A 8 -11.25 1.80 -27.40
CA GLU A 8 -11.80 3.12 -27.72
C GLU A 8 -10.90 4.23 -27.12
N PRO A 9 -10.70 5.37 -27.81
CA PRO A 9 -9.96 6.48 -27.25
C PRO A 9 -10.59 6.83 -25.89
N PHE A 10 -9.75 6.87 -24.85
CA PHE A 10 -10.14 7.18 -23.48
C PHE A 10 -11.17 8.33 -23.46
N LYS A 11 -12.33 8.10 -22.83
CA LYS A 11 -13.37 9.13 -22.73
C LYS A 11 -12.91 10.18 -21.72
N VAL A 12 -12.49 11.34 -22.22
CA VAL A 12 -12.12 12.48 -21.38
C VAL A 12 -13.37 12.94 -20.61
N PRO A 13 -13.31 13.02 -19.27
CA PRO A 13 -14.44 13.50 -18.47
C PRO A 13 -14.71 14.98 -18.73
N ASP A 14 -15.96 15.41 -18.52
CA ASP A 14 -16.35 16.82 -18.61
C ASP A 14 -15.49 17.68 -17.65
N TYR A 15 -15.01 18.82 -18.12
CA TYR A 15 -14.19 19.74 -17.36
C TYR A 15 -14.89 20.26 -16.09
N LYS A 16 -16.23 20.31 -16.10
CA LYS A 16 -17.04 20.80 -14.96
C LYS A 16 -16.87 19.97 -13.70
N VAL A 17 -16.39 18.73 -13.83
CA VAL A 17 -16.10 17.86 -12.69
C VAL A 17 -15.09 18.49 -11.73
N TYR A 18 -14.20 19.36 -12.23
CA TYR A 18 -13.18 20.03 -11.42
C TYR A 18 -13.64 21.38 -10.85
N ASP A 19 -14.86 21.87 -11.12
CA ASP A 19 -15.36 23.14 -10.57
C ASP A 19 -15.54 23.10 -9.03
N ASN A 20 -15.42 21.91 -8.44
CA ASN A 20 -15.51 21.64 -7.01
C ASN A 20 -14.24 22.00 -6.20
N TRP A 21 -13.32 22.82 -6.73
CA TRP A 21 -12.08 23.21 -6.05
C TRP A 21 -12.28 23.78 -4.63
N ARG A 22 -13.44 24.38 -4.36
CA ARG A 22 -13.81 24.94 -3.04
C ARG A 22 -13.98 23.89 -1.94
N GLN A 23 -14.10 22.60 -2.29
CA GLN A 23 -14.20 21.50 -1.33
C GLN A 23 -12.85 21.15 -0.71
N TYR A 24 -11.74 21.56 -1.33
CA TYR A 24 -10.39 21.25 -0.89
C TYR A 24 -9.84 22.41 -0.05
N PRO A 25 -9.60 22.22 1.26
CA PRO A 25 -9.15 23.30 2.13
C PRO A 25 -7.80 23.88 1.70
N GLU A 26 -6.93 23.08 1.08
CA GLU A 26 -5.61 23.51 0.60
C GLU A 26 -5.73 24.57 -0.51
N LEU A 27 -6.64 24.34 -1.47
CA LEU A 27 -6.89 25.26 -2.58
C LEU A 27 -7.61 26.52 -2.11
N VAL A 28 -8.54 26.39 -1.17
CA VAL A 28 -9.22 27.55 -0.56
C VAL A 28 -8.22 28.44 0.16
N GLN A 29 -7.34 27.87 0.99
CA GLN A 29 -6.29 28.62 1.68
C GLN A 29 -5.30 29.30 0.72
N HIS A 30 -4.98 28.63 -0.40
CA HIS A 30 -4.14 29.21 -1.45
C HIS A 30 -4.82 30.44 -2.08
N GLN A 31 -6.08 30.32 -2.47
CA GLN A 31 -6.86 31.42 -3.03
C GLN A 31 -7.02 32.56 -2.03
N GLU A 32 -7.25 32.27 -0.75
CA GLU A 32 -7.32 33.29 0.31
C GLU A 32 -5.99 34.03 0.47
N ARG A 33 -4.86 33.32 0.43
CA ARG A 33 -3.53 33.93 0.50
C ARG A 33 -3.27 34.87 -0.68
N LEU A 34 -3.66 34.47 -1.89
CA LEU A 34 -3.57 35.32 -3.07
C LEU A 34 -4.53 36.51 -2.97
N ALA A 35 -5.76 36.31 -2.49
CA ALA A 35 -6.74 37.37 -2.32
C ALA A 35 -6.28 38.44 -1.33
N ARG A 36 -5.55 38.05 -0.27
CA ARG A 36 -4.89 39.02 0.65
C ARG A 36 -3.86 39.90 -0.05
N LEU A 37 -3.28 39.44 -1.15
CA LEU A 37 -2.37 40.19 -2.01
C LEU A 37 -3.09 40.91 -3.17
N GLY A 38 -4.43 40.83 -3.23
CA GLY A 38 -5.23 41.35 -4.36
C GLY A 38 -5.14 40.52 -5.64
N LEU A 39 -4.59 39.31 -5.56
CA LEU A 39 -4.36 38.41 -6.69
C LEU A 39 -5.42 37.30 -6.76
N LYS A 40 -5.64 36.76 -7.96
CA LYS A 40 -6.51 35.61 -8.21
C LYS A 40 -5.80 34.62 -9.13
N ASP A 41 -5.85 33.34 -8.78
CA ASP A 41 -5.31 32.29 -9.64
C ASP A 41 -6.37 31.82 -10.67
N PRO A 42 -6.16 32.02 -11.99
CA PRO A 42 -7.07 31.53 -13.01
C PRO A 42 -6.97 30.01 -13.25
N TRP A 43 -5.90 29.36 -12.77
CA TRP A 43 -5.61 27.95 -13.00
C TRP A 43 -5.98 27.05 -11.82
N ILE A 44 -6.59 27.58 -10.77
CA ILE A 44 -6.88 26.85 -9.53
C ILE A 44 -7.65 25.54 -9.76
N ARG A 45 -8.55 25.53 -10.74
CA ARG A 45 -9.33 24.35 -11.14
C ARG A 45 -8.44 23.22 -11.69
N ASN A 46 -7.35 23.56 -12.37
CA ASN A 46 -6.43 22.59 -12.94
C ASN A 46 -5.69 21.78 -11.86
N TYR A 47 -5.57 22.31 -10.63
CA TYR A 47 -4.88 21.59 -9.56
C TYR A 47 -5.77 20.62 -8.79
N VAL A 48 -7.09 20.66 -9.02
CA VAL A 48 -8.07 19.86 -8.27
C VAL A 48 -7.80 18.37 -8.33
N TRP A 49 -7.40 17.85 -9.50
CA TRP A 49 -7.13 16.42 -9.66
C TRP A 49 -5.98 15.94 -8.77
N ILE A 50 -5.03 16.80 -8.40
CA ILE A 50 -3.91 16.45 -7.51
C ILE A 50 -4.42 16.25 -6.08
N PHE A 51 -5.34 17.11 -5.64
CA PHE A 51 -5.89 17.11 -4.29
C PHE A 51 -7.08 16.16 -4.12
N ASP A 52 -7.57 15.56 -5.19
CA ASP A 52 -8.62 14.54 -5.12
C ASP A 52 -8.17 13.39 -4.20
N ARG A 53 -8.95 13.13 -3.16
CA ARG A 53 -8.68 12.12 -2.12
C ARG A 53 -8.70 10.69 -2.65
N ARG A 54 -9.16 10.49 -3.88
CA ARG A 54 -8.99 9.22 -4.61
C ARG A 54 -7.52 8.90 -4.86
N ASN A 55 -6.67 9.92 -4.94
CA ASN A 55 -5.24 9.73 -5.04
C ASN A 55 -4.66 9.41 -3.67
N LEU A 56 -3.91 8.31 -3.60
CA LEU A 56 -3.18 7.95 -2.40
C LEU A 56 -2.12 9.01 -2.12
N THR A 57 -2.09 9.52 -0.89
CA THR A 57 -1.01 10.41 -0.45
C THR A 57 0.34 9.69 -0.58
N GLN A 58 1.43 10.42 -0.77
CA GLN A 58 2.79 9.84 -0.83
C GLN A 58 3.09 8.91 0.35
N TRP A 59 2.67 9.29 1.57
CA TRP A 59 2.79 8.43 2.75
C TRP A 59 1.93 7.16 2.67
N GLN A 60 0.71 7.26 2.13
CA GLN A 60 -0.16 6.10 1.96
C GLN A 60 0.38 5.14 0.91
N LEU A 61 0.94 5.67 -0.19
CA LEU A 61 1.67 4.89 -1.19
C LEU A 61 2.88 4.19 -0.57
N LEU A 62 3.73 4.93 0.14
CA LEU A 62 4.90 4.36 0.81
C LEU A 62 4.50 3.27 1.81
N ARG A 63 3.50 3.54 2.66
CA ARG A 63 3.01 2.57 3.65
C ARG A 63 2.46 1.33 2.97
N LYS A 64 1.71 1.48 1.88
CA LYS A 64 1.19 0.36 1.10
C LYS A 64 2.32 -0.44 0.42
N SER A 65 3.35 0.22 -0.08
CA SER A 65 4.50 -0.44 -0.72
C SER A 65 5.38 -1.19 0.30
N VAL A 66 5.68 -0.57 1.44
CA VAL A 66 6.55 -1.15 2.47
C VAL A 66 5.82 -2.23 3.28
N PHE A 67 4.57 -1.98 3.67
CA PHE A 67 3.84 -2.86 4.60
C PHE A 67 2.74 -3.69 3.94
N GLY A 68 2.52 -3.56 2.63
CA GLY A 68 1.45 -4.30 1.92
C GLY A 68 1.59 -5.83 1.99
N GLY A 69 2.82 -6.34 2.10
CA GLY A 69 3.11 -7.77 2.22
C GLY A 69 3.46 -8.24 3.64
N PHE A 70 3.42 -7.36 4.64
CA PHE A 70 3.96 -7.65 5.96
C PHE A 70 3.25 -8.84 6.65
N GLY A 71 1.92 -8.92 6.54
CA GLY A 71 1.14 -10.03 7.11
C GLY A 71 1.46 -11.39 6.50
N VAL A 72 1.67 -11.43 5.17
CA VAL A 72 2.10 -12.66 4.47
C VAL A 72 3.49 -13.08 4.94
N GLY A 73 4.40 -12.11 5.12
CA GLY A 73 5.73 -12.36 5.66
C GLY A 73 5.70 -12.98 7.06
N ILE A 74 4.83 -12.50 7.96
CA ILE A 74 4.65 -13.09 9.30
C ILE A 74 4.19 -14.54 9.21
N CYS A 75 3.22 -14.86 8.35
CA CYS A 75 2.76 -16.23 8.18
C CYS A 75 3.89 -17.17 7.76
N TYR A 76 4.71 -16.78 6.77
CA TYR A 76 5.87 -17.56 6.37
C TYR A 76 6.89 -17.73 7.49
N ALA A 77 7.15 -16.67 8.27
CA ALA A 77 8.07 -16.73 9.40
C ALA A 77 7.61 -17.73 10.47
N VAL A 78 6.33 -17.70 10.85
CA VAL A 78 5.76 -18.64 11.84
C VAL A 78 5.84 -20.08 11.34
N VAL A 79 5.46 -20.34 10.10
CA VAL A 79 5.56 -21.68 9.50
C VAL A 79 7.01 -22.16 9.48
N GLY A 80 7.96 -21.31 9.10
CA GLY A 80 9.38 -21.63 9.09
C GLY A 80 9.93 -21.98 10.48
N VAL A 81 9.57 -21.22 11.51
CA VAL A 81 9.96 -21.50 12.90
C VAL A 81 9.39 -22.83 13.37
N LEU A 82 8.10 -23.10 13.13
CA LEU A 82 7.45 -24.35 13.53
C LEU A 82 8.09 -25.58 12.87
N LEU A 83 8.44 -25.49 11.59
CA LEU A 83 9.14 -26.57 10.89
C LEU A 83 10.53 -26.80 11.48
N THR A 84 11.27 -25.73 11.75
CA THR A 84 12.65 -25.83 12.25
C THR A 84 12.69 -26.40 13.67
N GLU A 85 11.94 -25.82 14.59
CA GLU A 85 11.84 -26.28 15.99
C GLU A 85 11.20 -27.67 16.08
N GLY A 86 10.20 -27.96 15.24
CA GLY A 86 9.56 -29.28 15.19
C GLY A 86 10.54 -30.39 14.79
N VAL A 87 11.40 -30.14 13.79
CA VAL A 87 12.43 -31.10 13.37
C VAL A 87 13.50 -31.29 14.45
N LEU A 88 13.92 -30.21 15.11
CA LEU A 88 14.88 -30.26 16.21
C LEU A 88 14.34 -31.07 17.39
N TRP A 89 13.10 -30.81 17.80
CA TRP A 89 12.42 -31.54 18.86
C TRP A 89 12.32 -33.04 18.54
N TRP A 90 11.92 -33.40 17.32
CA TRP A 90 11.84 -34.79 16.89
C TRP A 90 13.19 -35.51 16.93
N LYS A 91 14.27 -34.85 16.50
CA LYS A 91 15.63 -35.40 16.59
C LYS A 91 16.06 -35.58 18.05
N GLN A 92 15.71 -34.65 18.93
CA GLN A 92 16.03 -34.75 20.35
C GLN A 92 15.32 -35.94 21.01
N GLN A 93 14.04 -36.16 20.69
CA GLN A 93 13.27 -37.32 21.15
C GLN A 93 13.94 -38.65 20.77
N LYS A 94 14.43 -38.78 19.53
CA LYS A 94 15.16 -39.98 19.09
C LYS A 94 16.44 -40.21 19.89
N ARG A 95 17.20 -39.16 20.17
CA ARG A 95 18.44 -39.25 20.97
C ARG A 95 18.16 -39.66 22.41
N LEU A 96 17.10 -39.13 23.02
CA LEU A 96 16.70 -39.49 24.38
C LEU A 96 16.31 -40.97 24.47
N LYS A 97 15.51 -41.46 23.51
CA LYS A 97 15.14 -42.88 23.43
C LYS A 97 16.37 -43.79 23.26
N ALA A 98 17.31 -43.43 22.38
CA ALA A 98 18.54 -44.19 22.18
C ALA A 98 19.41 -44.26 23.45
N LYS A 99 19.53 -43.17 24.21
CA LYS A 99 20.25 -43.16 25.49
C LYS A 99 19.56 -43.99 26.57
N ALA A 100 18.23 -43.98 26.61
CA ALA A 100 17.47 -44.77 27.57
C ALA A 100 17.65 -46.28 27.36
N VAL A 101 17.69 -46.74 26.10
CA VAL A 101 17.95 -48.15 25.75
C VAL A 101 19.35 -48.59 26.18
N ASN A 102 20.38 -47.80 25.89
CA ASN A 102 21.76 -48.12 26.26
C ASN A 102 22.03 -48.11 27.77
N HIS A 103 21.17 -47.50 28.60
CA HIS A 103 21.34 -47.47 30.05
C HIS A 103 20.57 -48.60 30.76
N SER A 104 19.68 -49.29 30.03
CA SER A 104 18.92 -50.45 30.52
C SER A 104 19.54 -51.81 30.20
N GLU A 105 20.60 -51.84 29.38
CA GLU A 105 21.47 -53.01 29.12
C GLU A 105 22.68 -52.99 30.05
#